data_AF-A0A3S4U6K2-F1
#
_entry.id   AF-A0A3S4U6K2-F1
#
_cell.length_a   1.000
_cell.length_b   1.000
_cell.length_c   1.000
_cell.angle_alpha   90.00
_cell.angle_beta   90.00
_cell.angle_gamma   90.00
#
_symmetry.space_group_name_H-M   'P 1'
#
loop_
_entity.id
_entity.type
_entity.pdbx_description
1 polymer ?
#
loop_
_entity_poly.entity_id
_entity_poly.type
_entity_poly.pdbx_seq_one_letter_code
_entity_poly.pdbx_strand_id
1 'polypeptide(L)' 'MRKNSEFWVSSGYDLSLGWKGAEFNTGSVQQLLKGGISFSTPSSTVVQPQAPANQRFLLQIKRPVEAQSWNSGSLPNQ' A
#
# COMPACT_ATOMS: atom_id res chain seq x y z
N MET A 1 9.76 8.52 -6.92
CA MET A 1 9.13 7.19 -7.08
C MET A 1 10.11 6.27 -7.82
N ARG A 2 10.12 4.98 -7.47
CA ARG A 2 10.99 3.96 -8.07
C ARG A 2 10.16 2.95 -8.86
N LYS A 3 10.80 2.16 -9.73
CA LYS A 3 10.10 1.15 -10.53
C LYS A 3 9.35 0.10 -9.69
N ASN A 4 9.80 -0.14 -8.46
CA ASN A 4 9.15 -1.05 -7.51
C ASN A 4 8.26 -0.33 -6.49
N SER A 5 7.92 0.95 -6.67
CA SER A 5 6.97 1.60 -5.77
C SER A 5 5.61 0.90 -5.86
N GLU A 6 5.03 0.57 -4.71
CA GLU A 6 3.72 -0.07 -4.61
C GLU A 6 2.69 0.91 -4.10
N PHE A 7 1.47 0.81 -4.64
CA PHE A 7 0.37 1.72 -4.40
C PHE A 7 -0.83 0.96 -3.84
N TRP A 8 -1.51 1.53 -2.84
CA TRP A 8 -2.72 0.96 -2.28
C TRP A 8 -3.74 2.02 -1.90
N VAL A 9 -4.99 1.61 -1.77
CA VAL A 9 -6.07 2.47 -1.27
C VAL A 9 -5.87 2.69 0.23
N SER A 10 -5.69 3.94 0.65
CA SER A 10 -5.69 4.34 2.05
C SER A 10 -7.07 4.85 2.44
N SER A 11 -7.93 3.94 2.87
CA SER A 11 -9.13 4.29 3.62
C SER A 11 -8.74 4.58 5.08
N GLY A 12 -9.34 5.60 5.70
CA GLY A 12 -9.16 5.88 7.14
C GLY A 12 -9.73 4.79 8.07
N TYR A 13 -10.32 3.75 7.49
CA TYR A 13 -10.81 2.55 8.15
C TYR A 13 -9.94 1.37 7.69
N ASP A 14 -9.11 0.84 8.59
CA ASP A 14 -8.36 -0.39 8.36
C ASP A 14 -9.35 -1.56 8.45
N LEU A 15 -9.62 -2.23 7.32
CA LEU A 15 -10.54 -3.37 7.28
C LEU A 15 -9.85 -4.64 7.81
N SER A 16 -9.34 -4.58 9.04
CA SER A 16 -8.85 -5.73 9.82
C SER A 16 -9.99 -6.43 10.56
N LEU A 17 -11.16 -6.51 9.91
CA LEU A 17 -12.23 -7.41 10.34
C LEU A 17 -11.74 -8.83 10.07
N GLY A 18 -11.18 -9.44 11.11
CA GLY A 18 -10.82 -10.86 11.10
C GLY A 18 -12.01 -11.70 10.66
N TRP A 19 -11.70 -12.88 10.12
CA TRP A 19 -12.58 -13.96 9.65
C TRP A 19 -13.70 -14.43 10.61
N LYS A 20 -13.93 -13.75 11.73
CA LYS A 20 -14.83 -14.13 12.83
C LYS A 20 -16.00 -13.19 13.11
N GLY A 21 -16.30 -12.17 12.29
CA GLY A 21 -17.42 -11.30 12.69
C GLY A 21 -17.93 -10.26 11.71
N ALA A 22 -18.08 -10.56 10.42
CA ALA A 22 -18.71 -9.60 9.52
C ALA A 22 -19.47 -10.25 8.36
N GLU A 23 -20.68 -10.70 8.66
CA GLU A 23 -21.79 -10.61 7.73
C GLU A 23 -22.13 -9.12 7.52
N PHE A 24 -21.23 -8.38 6.85
CA PHE A 24 -21.47 -6.98 6.46
C PHE A 24 -21.69 -6.98 4.95
N ASN A 25 -22.97 -6.89 4.59
CA ASN A 25 -23.52 -6.38 3.33
C ASN A 25 -22.49 -6.19 2.21
N THR A 26 -22.60 -7.03 1.19
CA THR A 26 -21.86 -6.94 -0.09
C THR A 26 -22.07 -5.62 -0.86
N GLY A 27 -22.92 -4.72 -0.36
CA GLY A 27 -23.03 -3.35 -0.83
C GLY A 27 -22.06 -2.42 -0.10
N SER A 28 -21.03 -1.95 -0.81
CA SER A 28 -20.27 -0.70 -0.57
C SER A 28 -18.73 -0.79 -0.55
N VAL A 29 -18.10 -1.81 -1.13
CA VAL A 29 -16.63 -1.77 -1.38
C VAL A 29 -16.23 -0.43 -2.03
N GLN A 30 -17.01 0.07 -3.00
CA GLN A 30 -16.82 1.39 -3.61
C GLN A 30 -16.94 2.59 -2.64
N GLN A 31 -17.75 2.50 -1.58
CA GLN A 31 -17.84 3.58 -0.59
C GLN A 31 -16.65 3.55 0.39
N LEU A 32 -16.08 2.36 0.65
CA LEU A 32 -14.81 2.23 1.37
C LEU A 32 -13.62 2.78 0.56
N LEU A 33 -13.68 2.68 -0.77
CA LEU A 33 -12.69 3.27 -1.68
C LEU A 33 -12.69 4.81 -1.70
N LYS A 34 -13.57 5.49 -0.96
CA LYS A 34 -13.55 6.96 -0.79
C LYS A 34 -12.33 7.48 0.01
N GLY A 35 -11.27 6.68 0.13
CA GLY A 35 -9.99 7.06 0.71
C GLY A 35 -9.04 7.73 -0.30
N GLY A 36 -7.81 7.99 0.14
CA GLY A 36 -6.72 8.43 -0.73
C GLY A 36 -5.97 7.27 -1.39
N ILE A 37 -5.02 7.57 -2.28
CA ILE A 37 -4.01 6.63 -2.75
C ILE A 37 -2.74 6.87 -1.93
N SER A 38 -2.25 5.82 -1.27
CA SER A 38 -0.96 5.82 -0.59
C SER A 38 0.05 4.98 -1.39
N PHE A 39 1.34 5.26 -1.20
CA PHE A 39 2.39 4.46 -1.79
C PHE A 39 3.61 4.38 -0.88
N SER A 40 4.41 3.34 -1.06
CA SER A 40 5.75 3.27 -0.50
C SER A 40 6.66 2.50 -1.44
N THR A 41 7.97 2.59 -1.21
CA THR A 41 8.97 1.86 -1.99
C THR A 41 9.56 0.78 -1.10
N PRO A 42 9.48 -0.50 -1.49
CA PRO A 42 10.12 -1.58 -0.77
C PRO A 42 11.60 -1.30 -0.53
N SER A 43 12.01 -1.43 0.73
CA SER A 43 13.41 -1.46 1.12
C SER A 43 14.01 -2.77 0.60
N SER A 44 14.73 -2.69 -0.52
CA SER A 44 15.46 -3.82 -1.12
C SER A 44 16.96 -3.55 -1.04
N THR A 45 17.77 -4.61 -0.98
CA THR A 45 19.24 -4.53 -1.00
C THR A 45 19.76 -3.76 -2.22
N VAL A 46 19.00 -3.78 -3.32
CA VAL A 46 19.28 -3.01 -4.53
C VAL A 46 18.22 -1.93 -4.72
N VAL A 47 18.66 -0.67 -4.72
CA VAL A 47 17.80 0.48 -5.02
C VAL A 47 17.43 0.46 -6.50
N GLN A 48 16.14 0.33 -6.79
CA GLN A 48 15.63 0.34 -8.16
C GLN A 48 15.78 1.74 -8.80
N PRO A 49 15.91 1.81 -10.13
CA PRO A 49 15.97 3.10 -10.81
C PRO A 49 14.67 3.88 -10.63
N GLN A 50 14.76 5.18 -10.87
CA GLN A 50 13.59 6.05 -10.89
C GLN A 50 12.59 5.58 -11.95
N ALA A 51 11.30 5.65 -11.61
CA ALA A 51 10.25 5.36 -12.57
C ALA A 51 10.24 6.41 -13.68
N PRO A 52 10.14 6.02 -14.98
CA PRO A 52 10.02 6.98 -16.07
C PRO A 52 8.67 7.72 -16.01
N ALA A 53 8.57 8.83 -16.75
CA ALA A 53 7.30 9.52 -16.93
C ALA A 53 6.24 8.57 -17.52
N ASN A 54 4.99 8.72 -17.09
CA ASN A 54 3.85 7.89 -17.52
C ASN A 54 3.96 6.39 -17.15
N GLN A 55 4.84 6.04 -16.22
CA GLN A 55 4.89 4.69 -15.64
C GLN A 55 3.54 4.35 -14.99
N ARG A 56 2.98 3.18 -15.35
CA ARG A 56 1.77 2.64 -14.74
C ARG A 56 2.12 1.74 -13.56
N PHE A 57 1.31 1.80 -12.52
CA PHE A 57 1.40 0.96 -11.33
C PHE A 57 0.03 0.33 -11.07
N LEU A 58 0.03 -0.86 -10.48
CA LEU A 58 -1.20 -1.50 -10.02
C LEU A 58 -1.63 -0.86 -8.70
N LEU A 59 -2.91 -0.51 -8.60
CA LEU A 59 -3.51 -0.06 -7.35
C LEU A 59 -4.02 -1.27 -6.57
N GLN A 60 -3.38 -1.55 -5.45
CA GLN A 60 -3.81 -2.60 -4.52
C GLN A 60 -4.99 -2.11 -3.68
N ILE A 61 -5.94 -3.01 -3.39
CA ILE A 61 -7.07 -2.69 -2.51
C ILE A 61 -6.65 -2.65 -1.03
N LYS A 62 -5.59 -3.39 -0.67
CA LYS A 62 -5.07 -3.45 0.70
C LYS A 62 -3.60 -3.04 0.72
N ARG A 63 -3.18 -2.46 1.84
CA ARG A 63 -1.77 -2.21 2.12
C ARG A 63 -1.02 -3.56 2.23
N PRO A 64 0.12 -3.73 1.54
CA PRO A 64 1.01 -4.87 1.76
C PRO A 64 1.44 -4.94 3.23
N VAL A 65 1.48 -6.13 3.83
CA VAL A 65 1.81 -6.29 5.26
C VAL A 65 3.23 -5.77 5.53
N GLU A 66 4.13 -6.03 4.59
CA GLU A 66 5.53 -5.65 4.60
C GLU A 66 5.72 -4.13 4.44
N ALA A 67 4.73 -3.41 3.91
CA ALA A 67 4.83 -1.96 3.73
C ALA A 67 5.01 -1.19 5.04
N GLN A 68 4.62 -1.79 6.17
CA GLN A 68 4.88 -1.22 7.50
C GLN A 68 6.38 -1.16 7.83
N SER A 69 7.18 -2.12 7.36
CA SER A 69 8.61 -2.20 7.64
C SER A 69 9.48 -1.50 6.59
N TRP A 70 8.94 -1.21 5.40
CA TRP A 70 9.70 -0.56 4.33
C TRP A 70 10.21 0.83 4.72
N ASN A 71 9.48 1.55 5.59
CA ASN A 71 9.87 2.89 6.06
C ASN A 71 10.91 2.83 7.19
N SER A 72 11.17 1.65 7.76
CA SER A 72 12.17 1.45 8.82
C SER A 72 13.58 1.22 8.27
N GLY A 73 13.74 1.10 6.95
CA GLY A 73 15.00 0.78 6.28
C GLY A 73 15.92 1.97 5.98
N SER A 74 15.63 3.18 6.47
CA SER A 74 16.43 4.39 6.20
C SER A 74 17.14 4.98 7.42
N LEU A 75 17.34 4.21 8.50
CA LEU A 75 18.41 4.52 9.43
C LEU A 75 19.66 3.77 8.95
N PRO A 76 20.60 4.42 8.22
CA PRO A 76 21.95 3.89 8.20
C PRO A 76 22.39 3.75 9.66
N ASN A 77 22.95 2.58 10.02
CA ASN A 77 23.58 2.35 11.31
C ASN A 77 24.36 3.60 11.74
N GLN A 78 24.00 4.18 12.88
CA GLN A 78 24.97 4.93 13.68
C GLN A 78 25.76 3.95 14.52
#